data_AF-B8I8R7-F1
#
_entry.id   AF-B8I8R7-F1
#
_cell.length_a   1.000
_cell.length_b   1.000
_cell.length_c   1.000
_cell.angle_alpha   90.00
_cell.angle_beta   90.00
_cell.angle_gamma   90.00
#
_symmetry.space_group_name_H-M   'P 1'
#
loop_
_entity.id
_entity.type
_entity.pdbx_description
1 polymer ?
#
loop_
_entity_poly.entity_id
_entity_poly.type
_entity_poly.pdbx_seq_one_letter_code
_entity_poly.pdbx_strand_id
1 'polypeptide(L)'
;MTLDEVRSYLRIDTDVEDNFLNELIDSSQIYIDSCTGEGYKSDEKAAKLASLLQKKLISDLYENRSTTVPDKTKQDKIVTTILDKLSSYEVVL
;
A
#
# COMPACT_ATOMS: atom_id res chain seq x y z
N MET A 1 8.38 3.96 0.32
CA MET A 1 7.98 4.23 1.71
C MET A 1 9.05 3.69 2.64
N THR A 2 9.34 4.38 3.74
CA THR A 2 10.35 3.99 4.74
C THR A 2 9.74 3.25 5.92
N LEU A 3 10.57 2.50 6.65
CA LEU A 3 10.17 1.80 7.87
C LEU A 3 9.62 2.75 8.94
N ASP A 4 10.28 3.90 9.16
CA ASP A 4 9.85 4.88 10.17
C ASP A 4 8.48 5.50 9.85
N GLU A 5 8.18 5.73 8.57
CA GLU A 5 6.86 6.19 8.14
C GLU A 5 5.77 5.16 8.44
N VAL A 6 6.06 3.86 8.26
CA VAL A 6 5.12 2.78 8.56
C VAL A 6 4.94 2.62 10.06
N ARG A 7 6.02 2.61 10.85
CA ARG A 7 5.93 2.57 12.32
C ARG A 7 5.09 3.72 12.87
N SER A 8 5.35 4.94 12.39
CA SER A 8 4.58 6.12 12.78
C SER A 8 3.10 5.98 12.42
N TYR A 9 2.80 5.44 11.22
CA TYR A 9 1.43 5.22 10.77
C TYR A 9 0.69 4.14 11.59
N LEU A 10 1.37 3.04 11.94
CA LEU A 10 0.83 1.93 12.73
C LEU A 10 0.93 2.16 14.25
N ARG A 11 1.58 3.25 14.69
CA ARG A 11 1.85 3.59 16.10
C ARG A 11 2.67 2.50 16.82
N ILE A 12 3.74 2.03 16.17
CA ILE A 12 4.67 1.04 16.72
C ILE A 12 5.93 1.77 17.21
N ASP A 13 6.22 1.64 18.50
CA ASP A 13 7.36 2.31 19.15
C ASP A 13 8.57 1.37 19.37
N THR A 14 8.49 0.12 18.91
CA THR A 14 9.52 -0.91 19.08
C THR A 14 10.02 -1.46 17.74
N ASP A 15 11.16 -2.13 17.73
CA ASP A 15 11.81 -2.70 16.54
C ASP A 15 11.55 -4.21 16.32
N VAL A 16 10.79 -4.84 17.21
CA VAL A 16 10.54 -6.30 17.23
C VAL A 16 10.02 -6.83 15.89
N GLU A 17 9.21 -6.04 15.18
CA GLU A 17 8.54 -6.46 13.95
C GLU A 17 9.13 -5.84 12.68
N ASP A 18 10.31 -5.21 12.74
CA ASP A 18 10.90 -4.49 11.61
C ASP A 18 11.04 -5.33 10.35
N ASN A 19 11.48 -6.58 10.49
CA ASN A 19 11.63 -7.47 9.34
C ASN A 19 10.27 -7.70 8.67
N PHE A 20 9.23 -7.94 9.46
CA PHE A 20 7.88 -8.11 8.95
C PHE A 20 7.34 -6.83 8.31
N LEU A 21 7.58 -5.67 8.93
CA LEU A 21 7.17 -4.38 8.34
C LEU A 21 7.88 -4.10 7.01
N ASN A 22 9.16 -4.44 6.87
CA ASN A 22 9.87 -4.33 5.59
C ASN A 22 9.29 -5.27 4.52
N GLU A 23 8.96 -6.52 4.87
CA GLU A 23 8.29 -7.45 3.96
C GLU A 23 6.94 -6.91 3.47
N LEU A 24 6.17 -6.26 4.35
CA LEU A 24 4.91 -5.61 3.99
C LEU A 24 5.11 -4.39 3.09
N ILE A 25 6.15 -3.58 3.34
CA ILE A 25 6.52 -2.46 2.47
C ILE A 25 6.80 -2.96 1.05
N ASP A 26 7.66 -3.96 0.92
CA ASP A 26 8.06 -4.51 -0.38
C ASP A 26 6.87 -5.16 -1.10
N SER A 27 6.13 -6.03 -0.41
CA SER A 27 5.01 -6.77 -1.01
C SER A 27 3.87 -5.85 -1.43
N SER A 28 3.55 -4.83 -0.62
CA SER A 28 2.52 -3.85 -0.97
C SER A 28 2.93 -2.96 -2.14
N GLN A 29 4.22 -2.61 -2.27
CA GLN A 29 4.73 -1.87 -3.42
C GLN A 29 4.60 -2.70 -4.69
N ILE A 30 5.03 -3.97 -4.65
CA ILE A 30 4.90 -4.91 -5.78
C ILE A 30 3.43 -5.06 -6.19
N TYR A 31 2.52 -5.17 -5.21
CA TYR A 31 1.09 -5.28 -5.49
C TYR A 31 0.56 -4.05 -6.24
N ILE A 32 0.88 -2.84 -5.77
CA ILE A 32 0.45 -1.60 -6.42
C ILE A 32 1.00 -1.54 -7.85
N ASP A 33 2.32 -1.73 -8.03
CA ASP A 33 2.95 -1.68 -9.35
C ASP A 33 2.38 -2.75 -10.31
N SER A 34 2.05 -3.94 -9.80
CA SER A 34 1.43 -5.01 -10.60
C SER A 34 0.01 -4.68 -11.03
N CYS A 35 -0.75 -3.96 -10.21
CA CYS A 35 -2.12 -3.57 -10.52
C CYS A 35 -2.21 -2.33 -11.41
N THR A 36 -1.25 -1.41 -11.30
CA THR A 36 -1.36 -0.08 -11.90
C THR A 36 -0.32 0.20 -12.97
N GLY A 37 0.71 -0.64 -13.10
CA GLY A 37 1.95 -0.27 -13.76
C GLY A 37 2.69 0.81 -12.98
N GLU A 38 3.81 1.29 -13.52
CA GLU A 38 4.71 2.23 -12.83
C GLU A 38 4.59 3.69 -13.31
N GLY A 39 3.72 3.98 -14.28
CA GLY A 39 3.58 5.32 -14.88
C GLY A 39 3.20 6.41 -13.88
N TYR A 40 2.53 6.04 -12.78
CA TYR A 40 2.18 6.99 -11.72
C TYR A 40 3.41 7.55 -10.99
N LYS A 41 4.56 6.86 -11.02
CA LYS A 41 5.77 7.27 -10.28
C LYS A 41 6.37 8.58 -10.80
N SER A 42 6.08 8.98 -12.04
CA SER A 42 6.54 10.26 -12.61
C SER A 42 5.65 11.46 -12.26
N ASP A 43 4.45 11.23 -11.70
CA ASP A 43 3.55 12.31 -11.25
C ASP A 43 3.56 12.44 -9.73
N GLU A 44 3.95 13.60 -9.22
CA GLU A 44 4.11 13.83 -7.77
C GLU A 44 2.81 13.63 -6.99
N LYS A 45 1.65 13.97 -7.58
CA LYS A 45 0.36 13.83 -6.90
C LYS A 45 -0.07 12.36 -6.89
N ALA A 46 0.16 11.65 -7.99
CA ALA A 46 -0.12 10.22 -8.09
C ALA A 46 0.78 9.41 -7.16
N ALA A 47 2.07 9.75 -7.06
CA ALA A 47 2.99 9.14 -6.09
C ALA A 47 2.53 9.33 -4.63
N LYS A 48 1.95 10.49 -4.29
CA LYS A 48 1.34 10.72 -2.97
C LYS A 48 0.10 9.85 -2.73
N LEU A 49 -0.74 9.65 -3.75
CA LEU A 49 -1.89 8.75 -3.66
C LEU A 49 -1.46 7.28 -3.52
N ALA A 50 -0.44 6.85 -4.27
CA ALA A 50 0.16 5.53 -4.12
C ALA A 50 0.73 5.32 -2.71
N SER A 51 1.39 6.34 -2.13
CA SER A 51 1.89 6.28 -0.76
C SER A 51 0.76 6.11 0.28
N LEU A 52 -0.39 6.79 0.09
CA LEU A 52 -1.57 6.61 0.94
C LEU A 52 -2.17 5.20 0.79
N LEU A 53 -2.29 4.71 -0.45
CA LEU A 53 -2.78 3.37 -0.74
C LEU A 53 -1.88 2.31 -0.09
N GLN A 54 -0.57 2.43 -0.24
CA GLN A 54 0.39 1.50 0.34
C GLN A 54 0.28 1.47 1.88
N LYS A 55 0.11 2.63 2.54
CA LYS A 55 -0.13 2.68 4.00
C LYS A 55 -1.40 1.93 4.42
N LYS A 56 -2.49 2.09 3.66
CA LYS A 56 -3.75 1.37 3.90
C LYS A 56 -3.58 -0.15 3.75
N LEU A 57 -2.89 -0.58 2.70
CA LEU A 57 -2.61 -2.01 2.46
C LEU A 57 -1.74 -2.61 3.57
N ILE A 58 -0.67 -1.90 3.98
CA ILE A 58 0.20 -2.35 5.07
C ILE A 58 -0.58 -2.47 6.38
N SER A 59 -1.45 -1.50 6.71
CA SER A 59 -2.35 -1.58 7.88
C SER A 59 -3.18 -2.85 7.85
N ASP A 60 -3.83 -3.10 6.72
CA ASP A 60 -4.74 -4.24 6.57
C ASP A 60 -3.99 -5.56 6.66
N LEU A 61 -2.84 -5.70 5.99
CA LEU A 61 -2.01 -6.91 6.03
C LEU A 61 -1.35 -7.15 7.40
N TYR A 62 -1.04 -6.07 8.12
CA TYR A 62 -0.49 -6.15 9.47
C TYR A 62 -1.54 -6.62 10.48
N GLU A 63 -2.76 -6.05 10.42
CA GLU A 63 -3.89 -6.39 11.28
C GLU A 63 -4.50 -7.75 10.95
N ASN A 64 -4.61 -8.08 9.66
CA ASN A 64 -5.28 -9.27 9.14
C ASN A 64 -4.28 -10.24 8.50
N ARG A 65 -3.59 -11.03 9.35
CA ARG A 65 -2.66 -12.09 8.90
C ARG A 65 -3.34 -13.40 8.49
N SER A 66 -4.67 -13.41 8.48
CA SER A 66 -5.44 -14.58 8.05
C SER A 66 -5.41 -14.70 6.53
N THR A 67 -5.33 -15.93 6.03
CA THR A 67 -5.51 -16.20 4.59
C THR A 67 -6.98 -16.20 4.18
N THR A 68 -7.90 -16.04 5.14
CA THR A 68 -9.34 -15.98 4.91
C THR A 68 -9.90 -14.63 5.34
N VAL A 69 -10.80 -14.10 4.53
CA VAL A 69 -11.52 -12.85 4.80
C VAL A 69 -12.95 -13.19 5.22
N PRO A 70 -13.53 -12.51 6.23
CA PRO A 70 -14.92 -12.72 6.60
C PRO A 70 -15.88 -12.47 5.42
N ASP A 71 -16.95 -13.26 5.33
CA ASP A 71 -17.96 -13.21 4.25
C ASP A 71 -18.60 -11.83 4.02
N LYS A 72 -18.51 -10.92 4.99
CA LYS A 72 -19.13 -9.58 4.95
C LYS A 72 -18.12 -8.43 5.04
N THR A 73 -16.87 -8.67 4.63
CA THR A 73 -15.83 -7.63 4.59
C THR A 73 -16.21 -6.54 3.59
N LYS A 74 -16.24 -5.29 4.05
CA LYS A 74 -16.51 -4.12 3.19
C LYS A 74 -15.21 -3.57 2.65
N GLN A 75 -15.17 -3.33 1.35
CA GLN A 75 -14.04 -2.65 0.71
C GLN A 75 -14.16 -1.12 0.85
N ASP A 76 -13.07 -0.46 1.20
CA ASP A 76 -12.98 1.00 1.17
C ASP A 76 -12.99 1.50 -0.29
N LYS A 77 -14.02 2.25 -0.67
CA LYS A 77 -14.15 2.81 -2.03
C LYS A 77 -12.97 3.69 -2.42
N ILE A 78 -12.32 4.34 -1.45
CA ILE A 78 -11.16 5.19 -1.70
C ILE A 78 -9.99 4.35 -2.25
N VAL A 79 -9.80 3.12 -1.74
CA VAL A 79 -8.76 2.20 -2.23
C VAL A 79 -8.99 1.87 -3.70
N THR A 80 -10.23 1.51 -4.06
CA THR A 80 -10.61 1.21 -5.45
C THR A 80 -10.38 2.41 -6.36
N THR A 81 -10.86 3.61 -5.97
CA THR A 81 -10.69 4.81 -6.79
C THR A 81 -9.24 5.24 -6.94
N ILE A 82 -8.39 5.02 -5.93
CA ILE A 82 -6.95 5.28 -6.07
C ILE A 82 -6.34 4.29 -7.07
N LEU A 83 -6.60 2.98 -6.95
CA LEU A 83 -6.10 1.98 -7.92
C LEU A 83 -6.52 2.32 -9.36
N ASP A 84 -7.80 2.63 -9.58
CA ASP A 84 -8.32 3.03 -10.89
C ASP A 84 -7.65 4.31 -11.42
N LYS A 85 -7.36 5.26 -10.52
CA LYS A 85 -6.67 6.50 -10.91
C LYS A 85 -5.22 6.25 -11.26
N LEU A 86 -4.51 5.40 -10.51
CA LEU A 86 -3.10 5.10 -10.74
C LEU A 86 -2.91 4.27 -12.02
N SER A 87 -3.82 3.34 -12.32
CA SER A 87 -3.76 2.52 -13.54
C SER A 87 -4.01 3.32 -14.82
N SER A 88 -4.51 4.55 -14.73
CA SER A 88 -4.68 5.45 -15.87
C SER A 88 -3.39 6.16 -16.28
N TYR A 89 -2.27 5.95 -15.59
CA TYR A 89 -0.98 6.57 -15.93
C TYR A 89 -0.15 5.61 -16.78
N GLU A 90 0.28 6.07 -17.95
CA GLU A 90 1.14 5.29 -18.85
C GLU A 90 2.62 5.53 -18.58
N VAL A 91 3.44 4.49 -18.79
CA VAL A 91 4.90 4.65 -18.81
C VAL A 91 5.27 5.25 -20.16
N VAL A 92 5.78 6.48 -20.17
CA VAL A 92 6.33 7.10 -21.38
C VAL A 92 7.71 6.50 -21.63
N LEU A 93 7.84 5.71 -22.71
CA LEU A 93 9.08 5.06 -23.16
C LEU A 93 9.99 6.02 -23.93
#